data_AF-A0A6J8BHN6-F1
#
_entry.id   AF-A0A6J8BHN6-F1
#
_cell.length_a   1.000
_cell.length_b   1.000
_cell.length_c   1.000
_cell.angle_alpha   90.00
_cell.angle_beta   90.00
_cell.angle_gamma   90.00
#
_symmetry.space_group_name_H-M   'P 1'
#
loop_
_entity.id
_entity.type
_entity.pdbx_description
1 polymer ?
#
loop_
_entity_poly.entity_id
_entity_poly.type
_entity_poly.pdbx_seq_one_letter_code
_entity_poly.pdbx_strand_id
1 'polypeptide(L)'
;MFGIKDSYVIIHNSGTVTWQPGHQLEFSCNIDTTYFPFDTQKCTLEVISWGYNMGDISFTPTSSYINTLQYVENSEWKLTFTSVASEDGPPPNTKFLMHFQRRPLYLIINLIFPVILLALLNITVFLLPQDSGERVGFAITLLLSIVVFLTIAQGLLPATAQPRLSAICIVLILNMVMSGMITVSVIVSGWIYYKPEYYDVPNWIKKIIHFKLYRRRTNKNQIHVQTVQNEKTIDKPPIDGDESKVTWQMVAKYYDRISLIFYVICFMCGHVFYAIDVVKGG
;
A
#
# COMPACT_ATOMS: atom_id res chain seq x y z
N MET A 1 -17.54 -38.71 1.82
CA MET A 1 -17.64 -39.75 2.87
C MET A 1 -16.39 -39.65 3.72
N PHE A 2 -16.50 -39.28 4.99
CA PHE A 2 -15.36 -39.22 5.95
C PHE A 2 -14.83 -40.63 6.31
N GLY A 3 -14.90 -41.57 5.38
CA GLY A 3 -14.62 -42.99 5.59
C GLY A 3 -13.12 -43.22 5.69
N ILE A 4 -12.59 -43.16 6.91
CA ILE A 4 -11.25 -43.68 7.22
C ILE A 4 -11.37 -45.19 7.29
N LYS A 5 -10.63 -45.90 6.42
CA LYS A 5 -10.67 -47.37 6.33
C LYS A 5 -10.32 -48.09 7.65
N ASP A 6 -9.70 -47.41 8.61
CA ASP A 6 -9.20 -48.00 9.87
C ASP A 6 -9.59 -47.19 11.13
N SER A 7 -10.79 -46.59 11.17
CA SER A 7 -11.26 -45.90 12.38
C SER A 7 -12.07 -46.81 13.30
N TYR A 8 -11.63 -46.96 14.55
CA TYR A 8 -12.35 -47.72 15.56
C TYR A 8 -13.63 -47.00 16.00
N VAL A 9 -14.68 -47.79 16.25
CA VAL A 9 -15.98 -47.33 16.72
C VAL A 9 -16.22 -47.92 18.11
N ILE A 10 -16.71 -47.12 19.04
CA ILE A 10 -17.05 -47.58 20.39
C ILE A 10 -18.56 -47.82 20.45
N ILE A 11 -18.95 -49.04 20.81
CA ILE A 11 -20.36 -49.44 20.94
C ILE A 11 -20.68 -49.62 22.42
N HIS A 12 -21.69 -48.93 22.91
CA HIS A 12 -22.17 -49.01 24.28
C HIS A 12 -23.29 -50.05 24.42
N ASN A 13 -23.50 -50.59 25.62
CA ASN A 13 -24.57 -51.55 25.90
C ASN A 13 -25.99 -50.97 25.69
N SER A 14 -26.14 -49.64 25.72
CA SER A 14 -27.37 -48.92 25.38
C SER A 14 -27.70 -48.93 23.89
N GLY A 15 -26.81 -49.45 23.03
CA GLY A 15 -26.91 -49.33 21.57
C GLY A 15 -26.42 -47.99 21.02
N THR A 16 -25.95 -47.07 21.88
CA THR A 16 -25.32 -45.82 21.44
C THR A 16 -23.95 -46.12 20.81
N VAL A 17 -23.65 -45.47 19.69
CA VAL A 17 -22.42 -45.64 18.94
C VAL A 17 -21.64 -44.34 18.95
N THR A 18 -20.37 -44.38 19.36
CA THR A 18 -19.46 -43.22 19.34
C THR A 18 -18.37 -43.43 18.30
N TRP A 19 -18.22 -42.47 17.38
CA TRP A 19 -17.22 -42.50 16.33
C TRP A 19 -16.51 -41.15 16.24
N GLN A 20 -15.18 -41.15 16.40
CA GLN A 20 -14.35 -39.94 16.39
C GLN A 20 -13.15 -40.13 15.44
N PRO A 21 -13.36 -40.00 14.12
CA PRO A 21 -12.28 -40.07 13.14
C PRO A 21 -11.42 -38.80 13.14
N GLY A 22 -10.11 -38.94 12.93
CA GLY A 22 -9.20 -37.81 12.68
C GLY A 22 -8.89 -37.70 11.19
N HIS A 23 -9.21 -36.57 10.54
CA HIS A 23 -9.00 -36.38 9.11
C HIS A 23 -8.52 -34.95 8.81
N GLN A 24 -7.66 -34.78 7.80
CA GLN A 24 -7.30 -33.48 7.26
C GLN A 24 -8.39 -32.99 6.29
N LEU A 25 -9.02 -31.87 6.59
CA LEU A 25 -10.09 -31.32 5.76
C LEU A 25 -9.58 -30.13 4.94
N GLU A 26 -9.79 -30.20 3.64
CA GLU A 26 -9.59 -29.09 2.71
C GLU A 26 -10.96 -28.55 2.32
N PHE A 27 -11.18 -27.26 2.54
CA PHE A 27 -12.44 -26.61 2.21
C PHE A 27 -12.19 -25.19 1.70
N SER A 28 -13.08 -24.73 0.82
CA SER A 28 -13.00 -23.40 0.24
C SER A 28 -13.66 -22.37 1.14
N CYS A 29 -13.03 -21.21 1.27
CA CYS A 29 -13.53 -20.06 2.02
C CYS A 29 -13.36 -18.80 1.18
N ASN A 30 -14.31 -17.87 1.25
CA ASN A 30 -14.19 -16.58 0.59
C ASN A 30 -13.27 -15.66 1.43
N ILE A 31 -12.11 -15.32 0.88
CA ILE A 31 -11.08 -14.55 1.58
C ILE A 31 -11.23 -13.07 1.25
N ASP A 32 -11.42 -12.24 2.28
CA ASP A 32 -11.46 -10.79 2.14
C ASP A 32 -10.09 -10.19 2.45
N THR A 33 -9.44 -9.60 1.44
CA THR A 33 -8.10 -8.99 1.57
C THR A 33 -8.11 -7.47 1.60
N THR A 34 -9.27 -6.84 1.78
CA THR A 34 -9.41 -5.37 1.75
C THR A 34 -8.39 -4.67 2.67
N TYR A 35 -8.22 -5.15 3.91
CA TYR A 35 -7.35 -4.55 4.93
C TYR A 35 -6.02 -5.29 5.16
N PHE A 36 -5.56 -6.04 4.17
CA PHE A 36 -4.27 -6.75 4.27
C PHE A 36 -3.12 -5.79 4.65
N PRO A 37 -2.21 -6.14 5.59
CA PRO A 37 -2.05 -7.43 6.27
C PRO A 37 -2.80 -7.55 7.62
N PHE A 38 -3.67 -6.61 7.95
CA PHE A 38 -4.47 -6.57 9.18
C PHE A 38 -5.84 -7.22 9.00
N ASP A 39 -5.94 -8.22 8.14
CA ASP A 39 -7.18 -8.86 7.73
C ASP A 39 -7.70 -9.89 8.75
N THR A 40 -9.03 -10.02 8.79
CA THR A 40 -9.74 -11.08 9.49
C THR A 40 -10.56 -11.89 8.51
N GLN A 41 -10.46 -13.21 8.59
CA GLN A 41 -11.16 -14.14 7.71
C GLN A 41 -12.28 -14.84 8.45
N LYS A 42 -13.45 -14.94 7.81
CA LYS A 42 -14.62 -15.65 8.33
C LYS A 42 -14.89 -16.85 7.44
N CYS A 43 -14.55 -18.02 7.94
CA CYS A 43 -14.64 -19.24 7.17
C CYS A 43 -15.69 -20.18 7.76
N THR A 44 -16.55 -20.70 6.90
CA THR A 44 -17.62 -21.62 7.29
C THR A 44 -17.36 -22.96 6.63
N LEU A 45 -17.17 -23.99 7.45
CA LEU A 45 -17.19 -25.38 7.01
C LEU A 45 -18.60 -25.92 7.19
N GLU A 46 -19.19 -26.46 6.13
CA GLU A 46 -20.53 -27.03 6.15
C GLU A 46 -20.47 -28.55 5.99
N VAL A 47 -21.09 -29.25 6.94
CA VAL A 47 -21.27 -30.71 6.88
C VAL A 47 -22.73 -30.98 6.54
N ILE A 48 -22.94 -31.70 5.44
CA ILE A 48 -24.28 -32.03 4.92
C ILE A 48 -24.48 -33.54 4.86
N SER A 49 -25.71 -34.01 5.08
CA SER A 49 -26.07 -35.40 4.80
C SER A 49 -26.46 -35.55 3.33
N TRP A 50 -25.64 -36.23 2.53
CA TRP A 50 -25.97 -36.48 1.13
C TRP A 50 -26.95 -37.65 1.00
N GLY A 51 -28.08 -37.43 0.34
CA GLY A 51 -29.07 -38.48 0.05
C GLY A 51 -30.04 -38.83 1.18
N TYR A 52 -30.04 -38.05 2.27
CA TYR A 52 -30.99 -38.18 3.38
C TYR A 52 -31.76 -36.87 3.57
N ASN A 53 -33.04 -36.98 3.90
CA ASN A 53 -33.89 -35.83 4.21
C ASN A 53 -33.93 -35.55 5.70
N MET A 54 -34.51 -34.42 6.09
CA MET A 54 -34.68 -34.01 7.49
C MET A 54 -35.49 -35.02 8.34
N GLY A 55 -36.32 -35.87 7.71
CA GLY A 55 -37.05 -36.94 8.40
C GLY A 55 -36.23 -38.20 8.68
N ASP A 56 -35.10 -38.38 7.99
CA ASP A 56 -34.28 -39.58 8.09
C ASP A 56 -33.11 -39.37 9.06
N ILE A 57 -32.46 -38.20 8.98
CA ILE A 57 -31.28 -37.84 9.77
C ILE A 57 -31.43 -36.40 10.27
N SER A 58 -31.08 -36.16 11.53
CA SER A 58 -30.92 -34.83 12.10
C SER A 58 -29.51 -34.65 12.66
N PHE A 59 -28.93 -33.47 12.46
CA PHE A 59 -27.66 -33.12 13.09
C PHE A 59 -27.92 -32.32 14.35
N THR A 60 -27.39 -32.79 15.48
CA THR A 60 -27.46 -32.07 16.77
C THR A 60 -26.04 -31.84 17.27
N PRO A 61 -25.58 -30.57 17.33
CA PRO A 61 -24.23 -30.27 17.80
C PRO A 61 -24.14 -30.48 19.32
N THR A 62 -23.10 -31.17 19.79
CA THR A 62 -22.85 -31.39 21.23
C THR A 62 -22.57 -30.09 21.98
N SER A 63 -21.96 -29.11 21.30
CA SER A 63 -21.61 -27.80 21.83
C SER A 63 -21.85 -26.71 20.78
N SER A 64 -22.05 -25.47 21.22
CA SER A 64 -22.19 -24.28 20.35
C SER A 64 -20.86 -23.76 19.80
N TYR A 65 -19.73 -24.37 20.18
CA TYR A 65 -18.38 -23.96 19.79
C TYR A 65 -17.52 -25.18 19.48
N ILE A 66 -16.43 -24.96 18.74
CA ILE A 66 -15.46 -26.01 18.39
C ILE A 66 -14.53 -26.21 19.58
N ASN A 67 -14.35 -27.46 20.02
CA ASN A 67 -13.42 -27.80 21.10
C ASN A 67 -11.96 -27.58 20.64
N THR A 68 -11.26 -26.65 21.28
CA THR A 68 -9.87 -26.27 20.96
C THR A 68 -8.83 -26.77 21.97
N LEU A 69 -9.17 -27.70 22.87
CA LEU A 69 -8.22 -28.21 23.89
C LEU A 69 -6.94 -28.81 23.32
N GLN A 70 -7.01 -29.42 22.13
CA GLN A 70 -5.88 -30.00 21.42
C GLN A 70 -5.43 -29.14 20.22
N TYR A 71 -5.89 -27.89 20.14
CA TYR A 71 -5.49 -26.98 19.07
C TYR A 71 -4.04 -26.52 19.26
N VAL A 72 -3.24 -26.69 18.22
CA VAL A 72 -1.88 -26.13 18.16
C VAL A 72 -1.97 -24.76 17.48
N GLU A 73 -1.50 -23.72 18.18
CA GLU A 73 -1.52 -22.36 17.65
C GLU A 73 -0.73 -22.24 16.34
N ASN A 74 -1.33 -21.56 15.36
CA ASN A 74 -0.66 -21.25 14.10
C ASN A 74 0.16 -19.96 14.21
N SER A 75 1.32 -19.93 13.54
CA SER A 75 2.27 -18.80 13.56
C SER A 75 1.85 -17.62 12.68
N GLU A 76 0.98 -17.85 11.69
CA GLU A 76 0.46 -16.85 10.76
C GLU A 76 -0.94 -16.38 11.16
N TRP A 77 -1.76 -17.29 11.69
CA TRP A 77 -3.18 -17.07 11.98
C TRP A 77 -3.51 -17.31 13.45
N LYS A 78 -4.28 -16.41 14.02
CA LYS A 78 -4.87 -16.55 15.36
C LYS A 78 -6.35 -16.92 15.20
N LEU A 79 -6.76 -18.06 15.75
CA LEU A 79 -8.17 -18.40 15.88
C LEU A 79 -8.79 -17.53 16.98
N THR A 80 -9.73 -16.64 16.62
CA THR A 80 -10.31 -15.67 17.55
C THR A 80 -11.72 -16.04 18.02
N PHE A 81 -12.49 -16.72 17.16
CA PHE A 81 -13.87 -17.10 17.46
C PHE A 81 -14.25 -18.37 16.72
N THR A 82 -15.06 -19.21 17.37
CA THR A 82 -15.68 -20.39 16.76
C THR A 82 -17.15 -20.47 17.14
N SER A 83 -17.98 -20.96 16.22
CA SER A 83 -19.40 -21.21 16.47
C SER A 83 -19.85 -22.43 15.67
N VAL A 84 -20.75 -23.21 16.24
CA VAL A 84 -21.36 -24.38 15.62
C VAL A 84 -22.88 -24.23 15.70
N ALA A 85 -23.53 -24.34 14.55
CA ALA A 85 -24.98 -24.29 14.46
C ALA A 85 -25.48 -25.32 13.43
N SER A 86 -26.52 -26.06 13.79
CA SER A 86 -27.27 -26.91 12.86
C SER A 86 -28.43 -26.12 12.26
N GLU A 87 -28.68 -26.29 10.97
CA GLU A 87 -29.91 -25.80 10.34
C GLU A 87 -30.70 -26.98 9.80
N ASP A 88 -32.00 -27.01 10.14
CA ASP A 88 -32.95 -27.96 9.60
C ASP A 88 -33.43 -27.46 8.23
N GLY A 89 -32.53 -27.52 7.24
CA GLY A 89 -32.81 -27.27 5.82
C GLY A 89 -32.83 -28.58 5.01
N PRO A 90 -33.31 -28.60 3.76
CA PRO A 90 -33.14 -29.75 2.88
C PRO A 90 -31.89 -29.57 1.99
N PRO A 91 -30.81 -30.37 2.15
CA PRO A 91 -30.58 -31.42 3.16
C PRO A 91 -30.14 -30.84 4.52
N PRO A 92 -30.33 -31.59 5.64
CA PRO A 92 -29.94 -31.10 6.95
C PRO A 92 -28.43 -30.89 6.99
N ASN A 93 -28.01 -29.80 7.64
CA ASN A 93 -26.62 -29.39 7.66
C ASN A 93 -26.16 -28.92 9.04
N THR A 94 -24.84 -28.85 9.22
CA THR A 94 -24.22 -28.19 10.36
C THR A 94 -23.08 -27.32 9.88
N LYS A 95 -23.11 -26.06 10.28
CA LYS A 95 -22.14 -25.04 9.93
C LYS A 95 -21.19 -24.83 11.09
N PHE A 96 -19.90 -24.92 10.79
CA PHE A 96 -18.78 -24.64 11.67
C PHE A 96 -18.17 -23.31 11.22
N LEU A 97 -18.48 -22.24 11.93
CA LEU A 97 -17.95 -20.91 11.68
C LEU A 97 -16.66 -20.73 12.47
N MET A 98 -15.61 -20.28 11.79
CA MET A 98 -14.30 -20.00 12.37
C MET A 98 -13.84 -18.61 11.92
N HIS A 99 -13.42 -17.80 12.88
CA HIS A 99 -12.80 -16.51 12.60
C HIS A 99 -11.29 -16.60 12.84
N PHE A 100 -10.54 -16.24 11.81
CA PHE A 100 -9.08 -16.19 11.85
C PHE A 100 -8.62 -14.74 11.72
N GLN A 101 -7.64 -14.35 12.52
CA GLN A 101 -6.98 -13.05 12.44
C GLN A 101 -5.52 -13.24 12.07
N ARG A 102 -5.04 -12.53 11.03
CA ARG A 102 -3.64 -12.63 10.61
C ARG A 102 -2.70 -11.97 11.61
N ARG A 103 -1.50 -12.54 11.80
CA ARG A 103 -0.39 -11.91 12.54
C ARG A 103 0.45 -11.05 11.56
N PRO A 104 0.39 -9.72 11.61
CA PRO A 104 0.89 -8.85 10.53
C PRO A 104 2.40 -8.58 10.58
N LEU A 105 3.09 -8.86 11.70
CA LEU A 105 4.46 -8.38 11.95
C LEU A 105 5.46 -8.75 10.85
N TYR A 106 5.43 -9.99 10.38
CA TYR A 106 6.31 -10.46 9.32
C TYR A 106 6.09 -9.69 8.01
N LEU A 107 4.82 -9.41 7.68
CA LEU A 107 4.44 -8.66 6.48
C LEU A 107 4.76 -7.17 6.64
N ILE A 108 4.66 -6.60 7.84
CA ILE A 108 5.08 -5.21 8.07
C ILE A 108 6.56 -5.03 7.75
N ILE A 109 7.41 -5.94 8.23
CA ILE A 109 8.87 -5.84 8.06
C ILE A 109 9.29 -6.15 6.62
N ASN A 110 8.74 -7.20 5.99
CA ASN A 110 9.21 -7.66 4.68
C ASN A 110 8.43 -7.09 3.50
N LEU A 111 7.22 -6.56 3.72
CA LEU A 111 6.39 -5.99 2.67
C LEU A 111 6.23 -4.47 2.81
N ILE A 112 5.77 -3.98 3.96
CA ILE A 112 5.43 -2.55 4.10
C ILE A 112 6.69 -1.68 4.21
N PHE A 113 7.68 -2.09 5.00
CA PHE A 113 8.89 -1.30 5.22
C PHE A 113 9.70 -1.01 3.93
N PRO A 114 9.97 -2.00 3.04
CA PRO A 114 10.65 -1.74 1.78
C PRO A 114 9.88 -0.78 0.86
N VAL A 115 8.54 -0.84 0.82
CA VAL A 115 7.70 0.06 0.00
C VAL A 115 7.85 1.50 0.45
N ILE A 116 7.80 1.73 1.77
CA ILE A 116 7.98 3.07 2.33
C ILE A 116 9.38 3.60 2.00
N LEU A 117 10.42 2.76 2.13
CA LEU A 117 11.79 3.13 1.80
C LEU A 117 11.96 3.49 0.32
N LEU A 118 11.44 2.66 -0.59
CA LEU A 118 11.49 2.94 -2.03
C LEU A 118 10.74 4.22 -2.40
N ALA A 119 9.58 4.46 -1.77
CA ALA A 119 8.79 5.65 -2.06
C ALA A 119 9.45 6.94 -1.52
N LEU A 120 10.15 6.88 -0.38
CA LEU A 120 10.99 7.97 0.11
C LEU A 120 12.17 8.26 -0.83
N LEU A 121 12.85 7.22 -1.33
CA LEU A 121 13.94 7.37 -2.30
C LEU A 121 13.44 7.98 -3.63
N ASN A 122 12.20 7.69 -4.03
CA ASN A 122 11.63 8.25 -5.24
C ASN A 122 11.56 9.79 -5.24
N ILE A 123 11.35 10.40 -4.07
CA ILE A 123 11.32 11.86 -3.91
C ILE A 123 12.73 12.47 -4.03
N THR A 124 13.77 11.74 -3.62
CA THR A 124 15.16 12.26 -3.62
C THR A 124 15.72 12.50 -5.02
N VAL A 125 15.08 11.93 -6.06
CA VAL A 125 15.41 12.15 -7.47
C VAL A 125 15.38 13.66 -7.86
N PHE A 126 14.49 14.44 -7.24
CA PHE A 126 14.42 15.90 -7.48
C PHE A 126 15.40 16.72 -6.62
N LEU A 127 15.97 16.12 -5.58
CA LEU A 127 17.02 16.74 -4.77
C LEU A 127 18.40 16.59 -5.44
N LEU A 128 18.57 15.58 -6.30
CA LEU A 128 19.81 15.35 -7.00
C LEU A 128 20.05 16.43 -8.07
N PRO A 129 21.21 17.12 -8.06
CA PRO A 129 21.51 18.14 -9.05
C PRO A 129 21.66 17.51 -10.43
N GLN A 130 21.19 18.24 -11.44
CA GLN A 130 21.19 17.77 -12.83
C GLN A 130 22.58 17.70 -13.47
N ASP A 131 23.53 18.46 -12.91
CA ASP A 131 24.92 18.49 -13.35
C ASP A 131 25.65 17.14 -13.17
N SER A 132 25.14 16.27 -12.29
CA SER A 132 25.75 14.97 -12.02
C SER A 132 25.60 13.96 -13.15
N GLY A 133 24.68 14.15 -14.11
CA GLY A 133 24.41 13.19 -15.19
C GLY A 133 23.71 11.89 -14.75
N GLU A 134 23.88 11.47 -13.51
CA GLU A 134 23.34 10.21 -12.95
C GLU A 134 21.85 10.27 -12.58
N ARG A 135 21.23 11.45 -12.65
CA ARG A 135 19.84 11.68 -12.19
C ARG A 135 18.81 10.84 -12.94
N VAL A 136 18.94 10.74 -14.26
CA VAL A 136 18.03 9.93 -15.10
C VAL A 136 18.23 8.44 -14.82
N GLY A 137 19.49 8.00 -14.69
CA GLY A 137 19.83 6.63 -14.33
C GLY A 137 19.23 6.21 -12.98
N PHE A 138 19.39 7.05 -11.95
CA PHE A 138 18.80 6.84 -10.63
C PHE A 138 17.27 6.76 -10.66
N ALA A 139 16.61 7.59 -11.47
CA ALA A 139 15.15 7.55 -11.61
C ALA A 139 14.67 6.23 -12.27
N ILE A 140 15.36 5.76 -13.32
CA ILE A 140 15.03 4.52 -14.02
C ILE A 140 15.27 3.30 -13.11
N THR A 141 16.38 3.27 -12.37
CA THR A 141 16.66 2.16 -11.45
C THR A 141 15.64 2.08 -10.33
N LEU A 142 15.19 3.21 -9.78
CA LEU A 142 14.10 3.24 -8.80
C LEU A 142 12.76 2.75 -9.36
N LEU A 143 12.41 3.15 -10.59
CA LEU A 143 11.23 2.63 -11.27
C LEU A 143 11.30 1.11 -11.41
N LEU A 144 12.44 0.58 -11.85
CA LEU A 144 12.65 -0.86 -11.95
C LEU A 144 12.53 -1.56 -10.59
N SER A 145 13.14 -1.01 -9.53
CA SER A 145 13.05 -1.57 -8.18
C SER A 145 11.60 -1.63 -7.67
N ILE A 146 10.80 -0.59 -7.92
CA ILE A 146 9.37 -0.57 -7.55
C ILE A 146 8.59 -1.62 -8.33
N VAL A 147 8.84 -1.78 -9.64
CA VAL A 147 8.18 -2.80 -10.46
C VAL A 147 8.53 -4.21 -9.99
N VAL A 148 9.82 -4.49 -9.72
CA VAL A 148 10.25 -5.80 -9.20
C VAL A 148 9.57 -6.09 -7.86
N PHE A 149 9.52 -5.10 -6.96
CA PHE A 149 8.88 -5.26 -5.67
C PHE A 149 7.37 -5.52 -5.81
N LEU A 150 6.68 -4.79 -6.69
CA LEU A 150 5.27 -5.02 -7.00
C LEU A 150 5.02 -6.45 -7.51
N THR A 151 5.86 -6.95 -8.42
CA THR A 151 5.74 -8.33 -8.93
C THR A 151 5.91 -9.37 -7.83
N ILE A 152 6.85 -9.16 -6.90
CA ILE A 152 7.03 -10.05 -5.73
C ILE A 152 5.80 -9.98 -4.82
N ALA A 153 5.30 -8.77 -4.54
CA ALA A 153 4.12 -8.57 -3.70
C ALA A 153 2.87 -9.26 -4.27
N GLN A 154 2.68 -9.23 -5.59
CA GLN A 154 1.59 -9.93 -6.27
C GLN A 154 1.61 -11.44 -6.05
N GLY A 155 2.79 -12.06 -5.88
CA GLY A 155 2.90 -13.48 -5.53
C GLY A 155 2.46 -13.82 -4.11
N LEU A 156 2.42 -12.83 -3.21
CA LEU A 156 2.01 -13.00 -1.80
C LEU A 156 0.51 -12.73 -1.58
N LEU A 157 -0.13 -12.01 -2.51
CA LEU A 157 -1.53 -11.63 -2.43
C LEU A 157 -2.37 -12.65 -3.22
N PRO A 158 -3.53 -13.10 -2.71
CA PRO A 158 -4.40 -13.95 -3.49
C PRO A 158 -4.89 -13.20 -4.74
N ALA A 159 -4.95 -13.90 -5.87
CA ALA A 159 -5.39 -13.37 -7.15
C ALA A 159 -6.93 -13.21 -7.21
N THR A 160 -7.53 -12.59 -6.20
CA THR A 160 -8.98 -12.46 -6.07
C THR A 160 -9.38 -10.99 -5.91
N ALA A 161 -10.16 -10.48 -6.87
CA ALA A 161 -10.69 -9.11 -6.87
C ALA A 161 -12.00 -8.96 -6.06
N GLN A 162 -12.48 -10.04 -5.45
CA GLN A 162 -13.73 -10.08 -4.70
C GLN A 162 -13.44 -10.06 -3.19
N PRO A 163 -14.14 -9.23 -2.38
CA PRO A 163 -15.12 -8.20 -2.74
C PRO A 163 -14.49 -6.85 -3.15
N ARG A 164 -13.23 -6.58 -2.79
CA ARG A 164 -12.49 -5.36 -3.14
C ARG A 164 -11.01 -5.67 -3.37
N LEU A 165 -10.33 -4.82 -4.14
CA LEU A 165 -8.87 -4.85 -4.22
C LEU A 165 -8.27 -4.51 -2.85
N SER A 166 -7.21 -5.22 -2.46
CA SER A 166 -6.49 -4.92 -1.23
C SER A 166 -5.94 -3.50 -1.25
N ALA A 167 -6.06 -2.79 -0.12
CA ALA A 167 -5.58 -1.41 -0.02
C ALA A 167 -4.08 -1.31 -0.35
N ILE A 168 -3.30 -2.32 0.01
CA ILE A 168 -1.86 -2.37 -0.28
C ILE A 168 -1.56 -2.48 -1.79
N CYS A 169 -2.35 -3.25 -2.55
CA CYS A 169 -2.20 -3.32 -4.01
C CYS A 169 -2.44 -1.96 -4.66
N ILE A 170 -3.46 -1.23 -4.20
CA ILE A 170 -3.77 0.11 -4.69
C ILE A 170 -2.59 1.04 -4.43
N VAL A 171 -2.01 1.03 -3.22
CA VAL A 171 -0.83 1.85 -2.88
C VAL A 171 0.38 1.49 -3.72
N LEU A 172 0.65 0.20 -3.94
CA LEU A 172 1.77 -0.25 -4.76
C LEU A 172 1.63 0.21 -6.22
N ILE A 173 0.43 0.10 -6.79
CA ILE A 173 0.13 0.57 -8.15
C ILE A 173 0.28 2.09 -8.23
N LEU A 174 -0.25 2.84 -7.25
CA LEU A 174 -0.09 4.30 -7.20
C LEU A 174 1.39 4.69 -7.10
N ASN A 175 2.20 4.00 -6.29
CA ASN A 175 3.64 4.23 -6.20
C ASN A 175 4.35 3.96 -7.54
N MET A 176 3.96 2.91 -8.27
CA MET A 176 4.49 2.62 -9.61
C MET A 176 4.13 3.72 -10.61
N VAL A 177 2.86 4.14 -10.66
CA VAL A 177 2.41 5.23 -11.54
C VAL A 177 3.14 6.53 -11.21
N MET A 178 3.26 6.86 -9.93
CA MET A 178 4.00 8.04 -9.47
C MET A 178 5.48 7.98 -9.87
N SER A 179 6.14 6.84 -9.70
CA SER A 179 7.53 6.65 -10.15
C SER A 179 7.67 6.83 -11.66
N GLY A 180 6.74 6.28 -12.46
CA GLY A 180 6.71 6.50 -13.91
C GLY A 180 6.53 7.96 -14.31
N MET A 181 5.66 8.70 -13.61
CA MET A 181 5.47 10.13 -13.85
C MET A 181 6.71 10.95 -13.46
N ILE A 182 7.41 10.56 -12.39
CA ILE A 182 8.66 11.18 -11.95
C ILE A 182 9.77 10.95 -12.98
N THR A 183 9.97 9.72 -13.49
CA THR A 183 10.99 9.45 -14.51
C THR A 183 10.77 10.27 -15.78
N VAL A 184 9.52 10.35 -16.26
CA VAL A 184 9.17 11.21 -17.42
C VAL A 184 9.45 12.68 -17.10
N SER A 185 9.06 13.15 -15.92
CA SER A 185 9.30 14.55 -15.50
C SER A 185 10.80 14.87 -15.45
N VAL A 186 11.62 13.93 -14.98
CA VAL A 186 13.08 14.07 -14.92
C VAL A 186 13.70 14.11 -16.31
N ILE A 187 13.22 13.28 -17.25
CA ILE A 187 13.68 13.32 -18.66
C ILE A 187 13.32 14.66 -19.30
N VAL A 188 12.11 15.18 -19.05
CA VAL A 188 11.68 16.51 -19.53
C VAL A 188 12.53 17.62 -18.91
N SER A 189 12.82 17.56 -17.60
CA SER A 189 13.74 18.49 -16.94
C SER A 189 15.16 18.41 -17.56
N GLY A 190 15.58 17.19 -17.89
CA GLY A 190 16.74 16.80 -18.70
C GLY A 190 16.85 17.65 -19.95
N TRP A 191 15.84 17.49 -20.78
CA TRP A 191 15.72 18.13 -22.08
C TRP A 191 15.67 19.65 -22.02
N ILE A 192 14.97 20.22 -21.02
CA ILE A 192 14.90 21.68 -20.80
C ILE A 192 16.26 22.24 -20.39
N TYR A 193 17.01 21.54 -19.53
CA TYR A 193 18.28 22.02 -19.00
C TYR A 193 19.39 22.08 -20.05
N TYR A 194 19.48 21.05 -20.91
CA TYR A 194 20.48 20.98 -21.97
C TYR A 194 20.06 21.71 -23.26
N LYS A 195 18.94 22.44 -23.23
CA LYS A 195 18.48 23.19 -24.39
C LYS A 195 19.48 24.32 -24.70
N PRO A 196 19.97 24.43 -25.94
CA PRO A 196 21.01 25.40 -26.29
C PRO A 196 20.51 26.84 -26.11
N GLU A 197 21.41 27.71 -25.65
CA GLU A 197 21.16 29.12 -25.31
C GLU A 197 20.67 29.99 -26.49
N TYR A 198 20.80 29.50 -27.72
CA TYR A 198 20.31 30.17 -28.92
C TYR A 198 18.77 30.27 -28.97
N TYR A 199 18.04 29.35 -28.32
CA TYR A 199 16.58 29.44 -28.26
C TYR A 199 16.16 30.39 -27.14
N ASP A 200 15.49 31.47 -27.49
CA ASP A 200 14.93 32.38 -26.49
C ASP A 200 13.83 31.71 -25.64
N VAL A 201 13.86 31.96 -24.33
CA VAL A 201 12.80 31.51 -23.43
C VAL A 201 11.50 32.26 -23.79
N PRO A 202 10.36 31.56 -23.96
CA PRO A 202 9.08 32.19 -24.25
C PRO A 202 8.72 33.31 -23.25
N ASN A 203 8.17 34.41 -23.77
CA ASN A 203 7.88 35.62 -22.98
C ASN A 203 6.92 35.39 -21.80
N TRP A 204 6.03 34.40 -21.89
CA TRP A 204 5.14 34.03 -20.79
C TRP A 204 5.89 33.39 -19.62
N ILE A 205 6.91 32.56 -19.88
CA ILE A 205 7.78 31.96 -18.85
C ILE A 205 8.63 33.05 -18.19
N LYS A 206 9.22 33.96 -18.99
CA LYS A 206 10.00 35.11 -18.49
C LYS A 206 9.14 35.95 -17.54
N LYS A 207 7.88 36.25 -17.88
CA LYS A 207 6.93 36.98 -17.00
C LYS A 207 6.64 36.24 -15.69
N ILE A 208 6.41 34.93 -15.73
CA ILE A 208 6.12 34.13 -14.52
C ILE A 208 7.33 34.14 -13.57
N ILE A 209 8.52 33.92 -14.11
CA ILE A 209 9.76 33.90 -13.33
C ILE A 209 10.04 35.29 -12.74
N HIS A 210 9.93 36.35 -13.54
CA HIS A 210 10.10 37.73 -13.05
C HIS A 210 9.07 38.10 -11.98
N PHE A 211 7.79 37.75 -12.16
CA PHE A 211 6.75 38.02 -11.16
C PHE A 211 7.07 37.34 -9.82
N LYS A 212 7.55 36.09 -9.85
CA LYS A 212 7.87 35.35 -8.64
C LYS A 212 9.20 35.77 -7.99
N LEU A 213 10.19 36.16 -8.80
CA LEU A 213 11.43 36.78 -8.31
C LEU A 213 11.16 38.15 -7.69
N TYR A 214 10.31 38.97 -8.31
CA TYR A 214 9.85 40.26 -7.78
C TYR A 214 9.13 40.07 -6.44
N ARG A 215 8.18 39.12 -6.36
CA ARG A 215 7.48 38.77 -5.11
C ARG A 215 8.40 38.24 -4.02
N ARG A 216 9.48 37.53 -4.37
CA ARG A 216 10.53 37.14 -3.40
C ARG A 216 11.39 38.32 -2.97
N ARG A 217 11.74 39.24 -3.89
CA ARG A 217 12.58 40.43 -3.61
C ARG A 217 11.84 41.43 -2.71
N THR A 218 10.54 41.65 -2.91
CA THR A 218 9.73 42.50 -2.01
C THR A 218 9.59 41.91 -0.60
N ASN A 219 9.42 40.58 -0.49
CA ASN A 219 9.36 39.91 0.81
C ASN A 219 10.72 39.89 1.54
N LYS A 220 11.83 39.72 0.79
CA LYS A 220 13.20 39.80 1.34
C LYS A 220 13.60 41.24 1.72
N ASN A 221 13.18 42.23 0.95
CA ASN A 221 13.39 43.65 1.28
C ASN A 221 12.59 44.08 2.51
N GLN A 222 11.39 43.54 2.78
CA GLN A 222 10.69 43.77 4.04
C GLN A 222 11.47 43.23 5.25
N ILE A 223 12.08 42.05 5.13
CA ILE A 223 12.92 41.45 6.18
C ILE A 223 14.25 42.21 6.35
N HIS A 224 14.82 42.72 5.24
CA HIS A 224 16.08 43.46 5.28
C HIS A 224 15.92 44.90 5.80
N VAL A 225 14.78 45.56 5.55
CA VAL A 225 14.45 46.87 6.14
C VAL A 225 14.33 46.78 7.67
N GLN A 226 13.88 45.64 8.21
CA GLN A 226 13.88 45.40 9.67
C GLN A 226 15.29 45.16 10.25
N THR A 227 16.25 44.66 9.47
CA THR A 227 17.63 44.43 9.94
C THR A 227 18.55 45.64 9.71
N VAL A 228 18.30 46.47 8.68
CA VAL A 228 19.15 47.61 8.31
C VAL A 228 18.89 48.86 9.16
N GLN A 229 17.81 48.93 9.95
CA GLN A 229 17.70 49.99 10.97
C GLN A 229 18.79 49.91 12.05
N ASN A 230 19.55 48.81 12.15
CA ASN A 230 20.60 48.61 13.14
C ASN A 230 22.04 48.81 12.66
N GLU A 231 22.31 49.10 11.37
CA GLU A 231 23.69 49.32 10.93
C GLU A 231 23.76 50.33 9.79
N LYS A 232 24.19 51.55 10.15
CA LYS A 232 24.47 52.63 9.20
C LYS A 232 25.89 52.51 8.67
N THR A 233 26.01 52.97 7.42
CA THR A 233 27.21 53.33 6.64
C THR A 233 28.12 52.18 6.20
N ILE A 234 28.17 51.94 4.88
CA ILE A 234 29.37 52.05 4.02
C ILE A 234 28.94 51.80 2.56
N ASP A 235 29.57 52.53 1.65
CA ASP A 235 29.20 52.80 0.25
C ASP A 235 28.91 51.57 -0.64
N LYS A 236 27.93 51.72 -1.53
CA LYS A 236 27.59 50.76 -2.59
C LYS A 236 28.29 51.17 -3.90
N PRO A 237 29.10 50.31 -4.54
CA PRO A 237 29.63 50.60 -5.87
C PRO A 237 28.54 50.41 -6.95
N PRO A 238 28.79 50.87 -8.20
CA PRO A 238 27.76 50.97 -9.24
C PRO A 238 27.28 49.57 -9.65
N ILE A 239 25.95 49.40 -9.72
CA ILE A 239 25.32 48.22 -10.32
C ILE A 239 25.25 48.49 -11.81
N ASP A 240 26.23 47.98 -12.56
CA ASP A 240 26.14 47.89 -14.02
C ASP A 240 26.63 46.50 -14.45
N GLY A 241 25.81 45.79 -15.24
CA GLY A 241 26.19 44.53 -15.89
C GLY A 241 25.24 43.33 -15.67
N ASP A 242 24.28 43.15 -16.57
CA ASP A 242 23.67 41.87 -16.98
C ASP A 242 22.92 41.01 -15.92
N GLU A 243 22.13 41.61 -15.02
CA GLU A 243 21.42 40.87 -13.95
C GLU A 243 20.04 40.28 -14.35
N SER A 244 19.69 40.17 -15.65
CA SER A 244 18.33 39.74 -16.04
C SER A 244 18.21 38.86 -17.30
N LYS A 245 19.21 38.03 -17.63
CA LYS A 245 18.99 36.97 -18.62
C LYS A 245 18.44 35.72 -17.94
N VAL A 246 17.18 35.41 -18.23
CA VAL A 246 16.52 34.18 -17.78
C VAL A 246 17.04 33.01 -18.62
N THR A 247 17.95 32.22 -18.06
CA THR A 247 18.51 31.03 -18.72
C THR A 247 17.59 29.81 -18.58
N TRP A 248 17.63 28.88 -19.55
CA TRP A 248 16.89 27.60 -19.50
C TRP A 248 17.21 26.75 -18.26
N GLN A 249 18.44 26.84 -17.73
CA GLN A 249 18.83 26.22 -16.47
C GLN A 249 18.00 26.71 -15.28
N MET A 250 17.64 28.00 -15.25
CA MET A 250 16.80 28.57 -14.20
C MET A 250 15.34 28.09 -14.35
N VAL A 251 14.87 27.95 -15.59
CA VAL A 251 13.56 27.37 -15.90
C VAL A 251 13.48 25.91 -15.43
N ALA A 252 14.50 25.09 -15.72
CA ALA A 252 14.58 23.70 -15.30
C ALA A 252 14.60 23.55 -13.77
N LYS A 253 15.47 24.30 -13.06
CA LYS A 253 15.50 24.31 -11.58
C LYS A 253 14.17 24.71 -10.96
N TYR A 254 13.46 25.62 -11.60
CA TYR A 254 12.16 26.09 -11.12
C TYR A 254 11.05 25.07 -11.40
N TYR A 255 11.08 24.42 -12.56
CA TYR A 255 10.22 23.27 -12.89
C TYR A 255 10.42 22.14 -11.87
N ASP A 256 11.67 21.76 -11.58
CA ASP A 256 11.99 20.71 -10.61
C ASP A 256 11.44 21.01 -9.21
N ARG A 257 11.55 22.26 -8.74
CA ARG A 257 10.97 22.64 -7.44
C ARG A 257 9.45 22.55 -7.41
N ILE A 258 8.77 22.92 -8.49
CA ILE A 258 7.31 22.78 -8.58
C ILE A 258 6.93 21.30 -8.58
N SER A 259 7.59 20.51 -9.42
CA SER A 259 7.39 19.07 -9.50
C SER A 259 7.62 18.39 -8.15
N LEU A 260 8.71 18.71 -7.45
CA LEU A 260 9.00 18.19 -6.10
C LEU A 260 7.85 18.49 -5.12
N ILE A 261 7.38 19.74 -5.05
CA ILE A 261 6.29 20.11 -4.13
C ILE A 261 5.01 19.35 -4.48
N PHE A 262 4.67 19.26 -5.78
CA PHE A 262 3.51 18.51 -6.24
C PHE A 262 3.60 17.03 -5.85
N TYR A 263 4.71 16.37 -6.14
CA TYR A 263 4.91 14.94 -5.85
C TYR A 263 4.94 14.66 -4.34
N VAL A 264 5.51 15.55 -3.52
CA VAL A 264 5.47 15.42 -2.05
C VAL A 264 4.04 15.54 -1.53
N ILE A 265 3.24 16.48 -2.03
CA ILE A 265 1.82 16.62 -1.64
C ILE A 265 1.04 15.37 -2.03
N CYS A 266 1.18 14.90 -3.27
CA CYS A 266 0.52 13.67 -3.74
C CYS A 266 0.91 12.45 -2.89
N PHE A 267 2.20 12.30 -2.57
CA PHE A 267 2.70 11.25 -1.70
C PHE A 267 2.06 11.29 -0.31
N MET A 268 2.07 12.48 0.34
CA MET A 268 1.49 12.65 1.66
C MET A 268 -0.03 12.40 1.65
N CYS A 269 -0.75 12.93 0.67
CA CYS A 269 -2.19 12.69 0.54
C CYS A 269 -2.50 11.20 0.32
N GLY A 270 -1.73 10.51 -0.52
CA GLY A 270 -1.91 9.07 -0.77
C GLY A 270 -1.66 8.21 0.46
N HIS A 271 -0.57 8.46 1.20
CA HIS A 271 -0.26 7.74 2.44
C HIS A 271 -1.24 8.03 3.57
N VAL A 272 -1.69 9.28 3.70
CA VAL A 272 -2.72 9.65 4.68
C VAL A 272 -4.05 8.99 4.34
N PHE A 273 -4.44 8.95 3.07
CA PHE A 273 -5.67 8.26 2.64
C PHE A 273 -5.60 6.77 2.97
N TYR A 274 -4.48 6.09 2.65
CA TYR A 274 -4.27 4.69 3.00
C TYR A 274 -4.31 4.46 4.51
N ALA A 275 -3.62 5.29 5.29
CA ALA A 275 -3.62 5.17 6.74
C ALA A 275 -5.04 5.34 7.32
N ILE A 276 -5.83 6.28 6.79
CA ILE A 276 -7.22 6.47 7.23
C ILE A 276 -8.08 5.27 6.86
N ASP A 277 -7.97 4.75 5.63
CA ASP A 277 -8.80 3.64 5.15
C ASP A 277 -8.49 2.34 5.91
N VAL A 278 -7.21 2.05 6.15
CA VAL A 278 -6.77 0.86 6.90
C VAL A 278 -7.06 1.00 8.40
N VAL A 279 -6.86 2.17 9.01
CA VAL A 279 -7.10 2.36 10.46
C VAL A 279 -8.59 2.45 10.80
N LYS A 280 -9.44 2.98 9.91
CA LYS A 280 -10.89 3.04 10.15
C LYS A 280 -11.62 1.76 9.75
N GLY A 281 -11.02 0.96 8.87
CA GLY A 281 -11.65 -0.24 8.34
C GLY A 281 -11.17 -1.56 8.93
N GLY A 282 -9.97 -1.58 9.55
CA GLY A 282 -9.43 -2.72 10.30
C GLY A 282 -9.97 -2.86 11.73
#